data_AF-A0A3L7USV4-F1
#
_entry.id   AF-A0A3L7USV4-F1
#
_cell.length_a   1.000
_cell.length_b   1.000
_cell.length_c   1.000
_cell.angle_alpha   90.00
_cell.angle_beta   90.00
_cell.angle_gamma   90.00
#
_symmetry.space_group_name_H-M   'P 1'
#
loop_
_entity.id
_entity.type
_entity.pdbx_description
1 polymer ?
#
loop_
_entity_poly.entity_id
_entity_poly.type
_entity_poly.pdbx_seq_one_letter_code
_entity_poly.pdbx_strand_id
1 'polypeptide(L)'
;MAELRHEVAELRAENIELRREVGYWKSMPARVVERNSKLQAELDAAKADIRQLKDERFGKKSEKQSRIDRSNHLDDPQQRQEAPKKKRGRQPGSSAPKQRDYSHLPARIQEVDVPDDAKVCPCCGLPLEGLGQNDDCEQIEIETVTYR
;
A
#
# COMPACT_ATOMS: atom_id res chain seq x y z
N MET A 1 -79.58 -26.42 15.16
CA MET A 1 -78.69 -26.39 16.36
C MET A 1 -77.50 -27.34 16.27
N ALA A 2 -77.65 -28.58 15.78
CA ALA A 2 -76.52 -29.50 15.63
C ALA A 2 -75.57 -29.11 14.47
N GLU A 3 -76.13 -28.74 13.32
CA GLU A 3 -75.36 -28.28 12.13
C GLU A 3 -74.51 -27.04 12.44
N LEU A 4 -75.11 -26.01 13.05
CA LEU A 4 -74.39 -24.82 13.54
C LEU A 4 -73.22 -25.16 14.49
N ARG A 5 -73.36 -26.20 15.33
CA ARG A 5 -72.26 -26.62 16.23
C ARG A 5 -71.14 -27.33 15.48
N HIS A 6 -71.49 -28.08 14.43
CA HIS A 6 -70.51 -28.76 13.58
C HIS A 6 -69.72 -27.75 12.76
N GLU A 7 -70.40 -26.82 12.10
CA GLU A 7 -69.79 -25.73 11.34
C GLU A 7 -68.86 -24.87 12.20
N VAL A 8 -69.27 -24.53 13.43
CA VAL A 8 -68.40 -23.81 14.38
C VAL A 8 -67.17 -24.62 14.78
N ALA A 9 -67.27 -25.95 14.84
CA ALA A 9 -66.12 -26.81 15.14
C ALA A 9 -65.13 -26.87 13.97
N GLU A 10 -65.63 -26.97 12.74
CA GLU A 10 -64.81 -26.93 11.52
C GLU A 10 -64.10 -25.58 11.37
N LEU A 11 -64.83 -24.47 11.49
CA LEU A 11 -64.25 -23.13 11.43
C LEU A 11 -63.17 -22.90 12.51
N ARG A 12 -63.33 -23.50 13.69
CA ARG A 12 -62.29 -23.44 14.75
C ARG A 12 -61.05 -24.25 14.37
N ALA A 13 -61.23 -25.42 13.77
CA ALA A 13 -60.12 -26.24 13.31
C ALA A 13 -59.34 -25.51 12.19
N GLU A 14 -60.06 -24.95 11.21
CA GLU A 14 -59.46 -24.12 10.16
C GLU A 14 -58.75 -22.88 10.73
N ASN A 15 -59.34 -22.21 11.72
CA ASN A 15 -58.69 -21.05 12.34
C ASN A 15 -57.39 -21.42 13.07
N ILE A 16 -57.33 -22.61 13.69
CA ILE A 16 -56.10 -23.11 14.31
C ILE A 16 -55.04 -23.37 13.24
N GLU A 17 -55.41 -23.98 12.11
CA GLU A 17 -54.47 -24.28 11.04
C GLU A 17 -53.95 -23.01 10.37
N LEU A 18 -54.82 -22.06 10.03
CA LEU A 18 -54.43 -20.77 9.49
C LEU A 18 -53.49 -20.00 10.44
N ARG A 19 -53.72 -20.07 11.76
CA ARG A 19 -52.80 -19.45 12.75
C ARG A 19 -51.43 -20.11 12.75
N ARG A 20 -51.35 -21.44 12.58
CA ARG A 20 -50.09 -22.17 12.48
C ARG A 20 -49.33 -21.79 11.22
N GLU A 21 -50.00 -21.74 10.07
CA GLU A 21 -49.42 -21.31 8.80
C GLU A 21 -48.92 -19.87 8.88
N VAL A 22 -49.71 -18.95 9.44
CA VAL A 22 -49.28 -17.55 9.65
C VAL A 22 -48.05 -17.49 10.55
N GLY A 23 -47.99 -18.29 11.62
CA GLY A 23 -46.81 -18.38 12.48
C GLY A 23 -45.58 -18.87 11.71
N TYR A 24 -45.75 -19.92 10.90
CA TYR A 24 -44.70 -20.47 10.05
C TYR A 24 -44.18 -19.42 9.06
N TRP A 25 -45.07 -18.79 8.29
CA TRP A 25 -44.71 -17.75 7.33
C TRP A 25 -44.10 -16.50 7.98
N LYS A 26 -44.53 -16.12 9.18
CA LYS A 26 -43.91 -15.01 9.93
C LYS A 26 -42.50 -15.33 10.42
N SER A 27 -42.19 -16.61 10.67
CA SER A 27 -40.84 -17.02 11.09
C SER A 27 -39.83 -17.15 9.93
N MET A 28 -40.31 -17.24 8.69
CA MET A 28 -39.48 -17.49 7.52
C MET A 28 -38.62 -16.28 7.07
N PRO A 29 -39.10 -15.01 7.10
CA PRO A 29 -38.30 -13.84 6.73
C PRO A 29 -37.02 -13.71 7.52
N ALA A 30 -37.03 -13.98 8.82
CA ALA A 30 -35.83 -13.89 9.66
C ALA A 30 -34.72 -14.84 9.17
N ARG A 31 -35.07 -16.08 8.84
CA ARG A 31 -34.13 -17.08 8.30
C ARG A 31 -33.60 -16.70 6.93
N VAL A 32 -34.46 -16.16 6.07
CA VAL A 32 -34.07 -15.71 4.72
C VAL A 32 -33.15 -14.50 4.80
N VAL A 33 -33.44 -13.53 5.69
CA VAL A 33 -32.60 -12.36 5.94
C VAL A 33 -31.23 -12.78 6.46
N GLU A 34 -31.17 -13.68 7.45
CA GLU A 34 -29.91 -14.19 8.00
C GLU A 34 -29.06 -14.89 6.91
N ARG A 35 -29.69 -15.73 6.09
CA ARG A 35 -29.00 -16.40 4.97
C ARG A 35 -28.50 -15.38 3.94
N ASN A 36 -29.33 -14.41 3.56
CA ASN A 36 -28.94 -13.37 2.61
C ASN A 36 -27.81 -12.50 3.15
N SER A 37 -27.81 -12.15 4.44
CA SER A 37 -26.71 -11.38 5.03
C SER A 37 -25.41 -12.17 5.04
N LYS A 38 -25.45 -13.48 5.31
CA LYS A 38 -24.26 -14.35 5.24
C LYS A 38 -23.71 -14.43 3.81
N LEU A 39 -24.58 -14.70 2.84
CA LEU A 39 -24.20 -14.76 1.43
C LEU A 39 -23.65 -13.42 0.91
N GLN A 40 -24.23 -12.29 1.35
CA GLN A 40 -23.74 -10.97 0.97
C GLN A 40 -22.35 -10.71 1.55
N ALA A 41 -22.10 -11.07 2.82
CA ALA A 41 -20.79 -10.96 3.44
C ALA A 41 -19.74 -11.82 2.73
N GLU A 42 -20.08 -13.06 2.38
CA GLU A 42 -19.20 -13.95 1.59
C GLU A 42 -18.90 -13.39 0.19
N LEU A 43 -19.91 -12.82 -0.49
CA LEU A 43 -19.69 -12.17 -1.78
C LEU A 43 -18.79 -10.95 -1.67
N ASP A 44 -18.94 -10.14 -0.63
CA ASP A 44 -18.13 -8.95 -0.45
C ASP A 44 -16.68 -9.30 -0.08
N ALA A 45 -16.48 -10.33 0.75
CA ALA A 45 -15.15 -10.90 1.02
C ALA A 45 -14.50 -11.45 -0.26
N ALA A 46 -15.19 -12.29 -1.03
CA ALA A 46 -14.68 -12.83 -2.28
C ALA A 46 -14.37 -11.74 -3.31
N LYS A 47 -15.19 -10.68 -3.38
CA LYS A 47 -14.92 -9.51 -4.24
C LYS A 47 -13.68 -8.74 -3.78
N ALA A 48 -13.47 -8.59 -2.47
CA ALA A 48 -12.29 -7.95 -1.93
C ALA A 48 -11.02 -8.74 -2.29
N ASP A 49 -11.05 -10.07 -2.11
CA ASP A 49 -9.94 -10.95 -2.49
C ASP A 49 -9.64 -10.88 -3.99
N ILE A 50 -10.68 -10.88 -4.84
CA ILE A 50 -10.51 -10.71 -6.28
C ILE A 50 -9.84 -9.38 -6.63
N ARG A 51 -10.21 -8.28 -5.97
CA ARG A 51 -9.56 -6.98 -6.19
C ARG A 51 -8.09 -7.04 -5.78
N GLN A 52 -7.80 -7.56 -4.59
CA GLN A 52 -6.44 -7.70 -4.09
C GLN A 52 -5.58 -8.53 -5.04
N LEU A 53 -6.05 -9.72 -5.45
CA LEU A 53 -5.34 -10.59 -6.38
C LEU A 53 -5.12 -9.94 -7.75
N LYS A 54 -6.09 -9.15 -8.23
CA LYS A 54 -5.92 -8.38 -9.47
C LYS A 54 -4.85 -7.31 -9.30
N ASP A 55 -4.84 -6.58 -8.19
CA ASP A 55 -3.85 -5.55 -7.91
C ASP A 55 -2.44 -6.13 -7.75
N GLU A 56 -2.30 -7.28 -7.09
CA GLU A 56 -1.01 -7.97 -6.98
C GLU A 56 -0.49 -8.47 -8.34
N ARG A 57 -1.38 -9.04 -9.16
CA ARG A 57 -1.02 -9.62 -10.46
C ARG A 57 -0.78 -8.59 -11.56
N PHE A 58 -1.58 -7.53 -11.58
CA PHE A 58 -1.61 -6.53 -12.65
C PHE A 58 -1.12 -5.14 -12.20
N GLY A 59 -1.26 -4.78 -10.92
CA GLY A 59 -0.79 -3.49 -10.40
C GLY A 59 0.73 -3.33 -10.48
N LYS A 60 1.49 -4.40 -10.25
CA LYS A 60 2.96 -4.41 -10.44
C LYS A 60 3.39 -4.34 -11.92
N LYS A 61 2.49 -4.65 -12.86
CA LYS A 61 2.73 -4.56 -14.31
C LYS A 61 2.34 -3.21 -14.91
N SER A 62 1.77 -2.29 -14.13
CA SER A 62 1.51 -0.91 -14.56
C SER A 62 2.79 -0.06 -14.52
N GLU A 63 3.89 -0.61 -15.06
CA GLU A 63 5.03 0.19 -15.43
C GLU A 63 4.72 0.76 -16.82
N LYS A 64 4.25 2.02 -16.85
CA LYS A 64 3.98 2.85 -18.04
C LYS A 64 2.59 2.70 -18.68
N GLN A 65 1.56 3.26 -18.05
CA GLN A 65 0.58 3.99 -18.86
C GLN A 65 1.31 5.19 -19.47
N SER A 66 1.62 5.15 -20.76
CA SER A 66 2.08 6.34 -21.46
C SER A 66 0.96 7.37 -21.37
N ARG A 67 1.32 8.62 -21.06
CA ARG A 67 0.39 9.76 -21.01
C ARG A 67 -0.26 10.11 -22.35
N ILE A 68 0.01 9.32 -23.40
CA ILE A 68 -0.70 9.43 -24.66
C ILE A 68 -2.00 8.67 -24.47
N ASP A 69 -2.92 9.39 -23.86
CA ASP A 69 -4.34 9.11 -23.94
C ASP A 69 -4.69 8.82 -25.41
N ARG A 70 -5.20 7.61 -25.67
CA ARG A 70 -5.79 7.23 -26.96
C ARG A 70 -7.23 7.74 -27.06
N SER A 71 -7.53 8.90 -26.49
CA SER A 71 -8.75 9.62 -26.78
C SER A 71 -8.50 10.46 -28.03
N ASN A 72 -9.44 10.38 -28.97
CA ASN A 72 -9.44 11.19 -30.19
C ASN A 72 -9.30 12.68 -29.82
N HIS A 73 -8.10 13.23 -29.95
CA HIS A 73 -7.89 14.67 -29.85
C HIS A 73 -8.51 15.32 -31.08
N LEU A 74 -9.66 15.98 -30.91
CA LEU A 74 -10.13 16.98 -31.85
C LEU A 74 -9.50 18.30 -31.42
N ASP A 75 -8.68 18.90 -32.28
CA ASP A 75 -8.08 20.21 -32.00
C ASP A 75 -9.18 21.27 -31.94
N ASP A 76 -9.37 21.88 -30.77
CA ASP A 76 -10.23 23.05 -30.60
C ASP A 76 -9.42 24.31 -30.93
N PRO A 77 -9.75 25.06 -32.00
CA PRO A 77 -8.95 26.20 -32.48
C PRO A 77 -8.86 27.37 -31.49
N GLN A 78 -9.57 27.32 -30.35
CA GLN A 78 -9.49 28.31 -29.28
C GLN A 78 -8.56 27.93 -28.12
N GLN A 79 -7.93 26.74 -28.13
CA GLN A 79 -6.96 26.38 -27.09
C GLN A 79 -5.70 27.24 -27.20
N ARG A 80 -5.62 28.24 -26.32
CA ARG A 80 -4.41 29.01 -26.05
C ARG A 80 -3.31 28.02 -25.66
N GLN A 81 -2.21 27.99 -26.43
CA GLN A 81 -1.06 27.13 -26.17
C GLN A 81 -0.58 27.35 -24.73
N GLU A 82 -0.86 26.40 -23.84
CA GLU A 82 -0.36 26.43 -22.47
C GLU A 82 1.17 26.44 -22.52
N ALA A 83 1.80 27.39 -21.83
CA ALA A 83 3.26 27.44 -21.73
C ALA A 83 3.80 26.06 -21.26
N PRO A 84 4.93 25.59 -21.82
CA PRO A 84 5.45 24.27 -21.53
C PRO A 84 5.69 24.11 -20.02
N LYS A 85 5.01 23.12 -19.43
CA LYS A 85 5.12 22.81 -18.01
C LYS A 85 6.57 22.44 -17.70
N LYS A 86 7.19 23.14 -16.73
CA LYS A 86 8.58 22.88 -16.32
C LYS A 86 8.74 21.41 -15.94
N LYS A 87 9.86 20.80 -16.35
CA LYS A 87 10.17 19.41 -16.02
C LYS A 87 10.25 19.28 -14.50
N ARG A 88 9.69 18.19 -13.97
CA ARG A 88 9.80 17.86 -12.55
C ARG A 88 11.27 17.53 -12.22
N GLY A 89 11.78 18.05 -11.10
CA GLY A 89 13.17 17.84 -10.68
C GLY A 89 14.06 19.08 -10.84
N ARG A 90 15.35 18.89 -10.58
CA ARG A 90 16.37 19.95 -10.62
C ARG A 90 16.47 20.53 -12.03
N GLN A 91 16.36 21.85 -12.15
CA GLN A 91 16.45 22.51 -13.44
C GLN A 91 17.92 22.58 -13.92
N PRO A 92 18.18 22.36 -15.22
CA PRO A 92 19.50 22.60 -15.80
C PRO A 92 20.00 24.02 -15.46
N GLY A 93 21.25 24.16 -15.06
CA GLY A 93 21.85 25.46 -14.69
C GLY A 93 21.55 25.96 -13.27
N SER A 94 20.72 25.28 -12.48
CA SER A 94 20.62 25.59 -11.04
C SER A 94 21.94 25.27 -10.34
N SER A 95 22.28 25.99 -9.25
CA SER A 95 23.40 25.65 -8.37
C SER A 95 23.06 24.42 -7.53
N ALA A 96 24.07 23.60 -7.19
CA ALA A 96 23.85 22.50 -6.27
C ALA A 96 23.56 23.06 -4.87
N PRO A 97 22.78 22.35 -4.04
CA PRO A 97 22.73 22.66 -2.61
C PRO A 97 24.16 22.75 -2.07
N LYS A 98 24.47 23.82 -1.34
CA LYS A 98 25.78 23.93 -0.69
C LYS A 98 25.92 22.81 0.34
N GLN A 99 27.09 22.18 0.38
CA GLN A 99 27.46 21.30 1.48
C GLN A 99 27.46 22.12 2.77
N ARG A 100 27.09 21.48 3.89
CA ARG A 100 27.14 22.11 5.21
C ARG A 100 28.62 22.29 5.60
N ASP A 101 28.93 23.45 6.15
CA ASP A 101 30.28 23.77 6.64
C ASP A 101 30.43 23.32 8.09
N TYR A 102 31.43 22.48 8.36
CA TYR A 102 31.74 21.89 9.67
C TYR A 102 33.09 22.33 10.24
N SER A 103 33.73 23.35 9.65
CA SER A 103 35.05 23.87 10.08
C SER A 103 35.09 24.39 11.53
N HIS A 104 33.94 24.64 12.14
CA HIS A 104 33.80 25.13 13.50
C HIS A 104 33.74 24.01 14.57
N LEU A 105 33.64 22.74 14.17
CA LEU A 105 33.58 21.61 15.09
C LEU A 105 34.97 21.27 15.65
N PRO A 106 35.06 20.81 16.92
CA PRO A 106 36.32 20.33 17.47
C PRO A 106 36.77 19.08 16.71
N ALA A 107 37.96 19.15 16.10
CA ALA A 107 38.55 18.04 15.37
C ALA A 107 39.58 17.30 16.24
N ARG A 108 39.63 15.98 16.11
CA ARG A 108 40.67 15.11 16.69
C ARG A 108 41.27 14.27 15.57
N ILE A 109 42.58 14.38 15.39
CA ILE A 109 43.32 13.55 14.44
C ILE A 109 43.52 12.15 15.06
N GLN A 110 43.16 11.12 14.31
CA GLN A 110 43.40 9.72 14.67
C GLN A 110 44.14 9.04 13.52
N GLU A 111 45.36 8.61 13.80
CA GLU A 111 46.13 7.76 12.88
C GLU A 111 45.73 6.31 13.12
N VAL A 112 45.24 5.65 12.08
CA VAL A 112 44.88 4.22 12.11
C VAL A 112 45.85 3.49 11.18
N ASP A 113 46.72 2.68 11.78
CA ASP A 113 47.63 1.81 11.03
C ASP A 113 46.96 0.47 10.72
N VAL A 114 47.38 -0.13 9.62
CA VAL A 114 46.95 -1.46 9.20
C VAL A 114 47.58 -2.50 10.15
N PRO A 115 46.91 -3.59 10.50
CA PRO A 115 47.51 -4.62 11.34
C PRO A 115 48.69 -5.31 10.63
N ASP A 116 49.66 -5.80 11.41
CA ASP A 116 50.95 -6.30 10.87
C ASP A 116 50.81 -7.53 9.96
N ASP A 117 49.75 -8.33 10.13
CA ASP A 117 49.41 -9.47 9.28
C ASP A 117 48.92 -9.05 7.89
N ALA A 118 48.39 -7.83 7.74
CA ALA A 118 48.00 -7.25 6.47
C ALA A 118 49.12 -6.42 5.81
N LYS A 119 50.26 -6.22 6.50
CA LYS A 119 51.47 -5.59 5.93
C LYS A 119 52.36 -6.57 5.17
N VAL A 120 51.94 -7.83 4.99
CA VAL A 120 52.69 -8.83 4.23
C VAL A 120 51.96 -9.23 2.95
N CYS A 121 52.72 -9.53 1.91
CA CYS A 121 52.17 -9.99 0.65
C CYS A 121 51.57 -11.40 0.81
N PRO A 122 50.28 -11.62 0.48
CA PRO A 122 49.65 -12.93 0.63
C PRO A 122 50.22 -14.00 -0.31
N CYS A 123 50.93 -13.60 -1.37
CA CYS A 123 51.51 -14.53 -2.35
C CYS A 123 52.92 -15.02 -1.97
N CYS A 124 53.76 -14.17 -1.35
CA CYS A 124 55.16 -14.49 -1.07
C CYS A 124 55.59 -14.26 0.39
N GLY A 125 54.74 -13.69 1.24
CA GLY A 125 54.99 -13.47 2.67
C GLY A 125 56.00 -12.37 2.99
N LEU A 126 56.54 -11.67 1.99
CA LEU A 126 57.46 -10.56 2.21
C LEU A 126 56.71 -9.31 2.71
N PRO A 127 57.34 -8.47 3.55
CA PRO A 127 56.75 -7.22 4.00
C PRO A 127 56.55 -6.26 2.83
N LEU A 128 55.38 -5.61 2.81
CA LEU A 128 55.03 -4.56 1.85
C LEU A 128 55.71 -3.25 2.27
N GLU A 129 56.39 -2.59 1.34
CA GLU A 129 56.91 -1.25 1.56
C GLU A 129 55.78 -0.22 1.47
N GLY A 130 55.75 0.72 2.42
CA GLY A 130 54.78 1.80 2.43
C GLY A 130 55.01 2.76 1.25
N LEU A 131 53.93 3.09 0.53
CA LEU A 131 53.96 4.02 -0.60
C LEU A 131 54.04 5.50 -0.19
N GLY A 132 54.09 5.79 1.12
CA GLY A 132 54.13 7.16 1.66
C GLY A 132 52.84 7.95 1.43
N GLN A 133 51.73 7.27 1.14
CA GLN A 133 50.41 7.86 0.97
C GLN A 133 49.53 7.50 2.17
N ASN A 134 48.88 8.50 2.74
CA ASN A 134 47.85 8.32 3.76
C ASN A 134 46.48 8.55 3.10
N ASP A 135 45.48 7.77 3.52
CA ASP A 135 44.09 7.96 3.08
C ASP A 135 43.34 8.77 4.15
N ASP A 136 43.23 10.06 3.91
CA ASP A 136 42.63 11.00 4.86
C ASP A 136 41.10 10.94 4.77
N CYS A 137 40.45 10.58 5.87
CA CYS A 137 38.99 10.54 5.98
C CYS A 137 38.49 11.44 7.13
N GLU A 138 37.38 12.15 6.89
CA GLU A 138 36.70 12.96 7.90
C GLU A 138 35.49 12.20 8.48
N GLN A 139 35.40 12.11 9.80
CA GLN A 139 34.25 11.55 10.51
C GLN A 139 33.52 12.66 11.27
N ILE A 140 32.21 12.78 11.05
CA ILE A 140 31.34 13.77 11.71
C ILE A 140 30.30 13.03 12.54
N GLU A 141 30.31 13.26 13.85
CA GLU A 141 29.35 12.67 14.78
C GLU A 141 28.16 13.62 14.98
N ILE A 142 26.95 13.15 14.66
CA ILE A 142 25.71 13.95 14.75
C ILE A 142 24.75 13.27 15.73
N GLU A 143 24.60 13.84 16.91
CA GLU A 143 23.56 13.43 17.87
C GLU A 143 22.22 14.06 17.49
N THR A 144 21.16 13.25 17.46
CA THR A 144 19.79 13.73 17.19
C THR A 144 18.86 13.36 18.33
N VAL A 145 18.08 14.34 18.80
CA VAL A 145 17.03 14.14 19.81
C VAL A 145 15.69 14.16 19.09
N THR A 146 14.91 13.09 19.22
CA THR A 146 13.55 13.02 18.68
C THR A 146 12.54 13.26 19.81
N TYR A 147 11.66 14.24 19.62
CA TYR A 147 10.56 14.54 20.55
C TYR A 147 9.29 13.84 20.07
N ARG A 148 8.51 13.30 21.01
CA ARG A 148 7.20 12.66 20.77
C ARG A 148 6.07 13.64 21.06
#